data_AF-A0A831YHZ0-F1
#
_entry.id   AF-A0A831YHZ0-F1
#
_cell.length_a   1.000
_cell.length_b   1.000
_cell.length_c   1.000
_cell.angle_alpha   90.00
_cell.angle_beta   90.00
_cell.angle_gamma   90.00
#
_symmetry.space_group_name_H-M   'P 1'
#
loop_
_entity.id
_entity.type
_entity.pdbx_description
1 polymer ?
#
loop_
_entity_poly.entity_id
_entity_poly.type
_entity_poly.pdbx_seq_one_letter_code
_entity_poly.pdbx_strand_id
1 'polypeptide(L)'
;MRYLLVALVVVALVTAVFLATVKATKSVAVYIVPLYSYPCCDYEQEWGKLLNLTTDKEVWVVVNVDSGPGSSVDSTYASIISRLKQKGFKVLGYMYSSYGRRSLETIYSEMDRWIRFYNVDGFLIDEVSTSLETYGYYSSIYSRAKSLGRYVVLNPGTNIDPTFFNIADKI
;
A
#
# COMPACT_ATOMS: atom_id res chain seq x y z
N MET A 1 -33.15 -63.90 -7.55
CA MET A 1 -33.47 -62.87 -6.54
C MET A 1 -32.28 -61.92 -6.50
N ARG A 2 -32.31 -60.74 -7.14
CA ARG A 2 -32.96 -59.47 -6.73
C ARG A 2 -32.39 -58.91 -5.42
N TYR A 3 -31.55 -57.88 -5.57
CA TYR A 3 -31.19 -56.78 -4.65
C TYR A 3 -30.55 -57.19 -3.31
N LEU A 4 -29.31 -56.81 -3.00
CA LEU A 4 -29.01 -55.53 -2.32
C LEU A 4 -27.52 -55.16 -2.48
N LEU A 5 -27.09 -54.85 -3.70
CA LEU A 5 -26.15 -53.74 -3.90
C LEU A 5 -26.98 -52.47 -3.66
N VAL A 6 -26.56 -51.56 -2.77
CA VAL A 6 -26.81 -50.09 -2.81
C VAL A 6 -26.51 -49.37 -1.48
N ALA A 7 -26.47 -50.02 -0.31
CA ALA A 7 -26.45 -49.27 0.95
C ALA A 7 -25.05 -48.83 1.49
N LEU A 8 -23.95 -49.17 0.82
CA LEU A 8 -22.59 -48.81 1.30
C LEU A 8 -21.83 -47.82 0.42
N VAL A 9 -22.39 -47.47 -0.75
CA VAL A 9 -21.78 -46.48 -1.66
C VAL A 9 -22.28 -45.06 -1.36
N VAL A 10 -23.42 -44.91 -0.66
CA VAL A 10 -24.01 -43.58 -0.40
C VAL A 10 -23.37 -42.87 0.80
N VAL A 11 -22.83 -43.60 1.78
CA VAL A 11 -22.19 -42.96 2.96
C VAL A 11 -20.78 -42.41 2.62
N ALA A 12 -20.08 -43.02 1.68
CA ALA A 12 -18.77 -42.52 1.21
C ALA A 12 -18.87 -41.29 0.29
N LEU A 13 -20.07 -40.97 -0.22
CA LEU A 13 -20.31 -39.79 -1.07
C LEU A 13 -20.67 -38.53 -0.28
N VAL A 14 -20.99 -38.63 1.01
CA VAL A 14 -21.33 -37.47 1.86
C VAL A 14 -20.08 -36.89 2.56
N THR A 15 -18.99 -37.64 2.67
CA THR A 15 -17.74 -37.14 3.30
C THR A 15 -16.84 -36.35 2.35
N ALA A 16 -17.10 -36.35 1.03
CA ALA A 16 -16.18 -35.79 0.03
C ALA A 16 -16.49 -34.36 -0.46
N VAL A 17 -17.60 -33.73 -0.04
CA VAL A 17 -18.05 -32.45 -0.67
C VAL A 17 -17.90 -31.21 0.22
N PHE A 18 -17.41 -31.36 1.46
CA PHE A 18 -16.94 -30.21 2.25
C PHE A 18 -15.44 -30.25 2.47
N LEU A 19 -14.68 -30.53 1.41
CA LEU A 19 -13.42 -29.81 1.23
C LEU A 19 -13.79 -28.38 0.90
N ALA A 20 -14.18 -27.62 1.94
CA ALA A 20 -14.10 -26.18 1.90
C ALA A 20 -12.67 -25.90 1.43
N THR A 21 -12.54 -25.47 0.18
CA THR A 21 -11.33 -24.82 -0.27
C THR A 21 -11.28 -23.56 0.58
N VAL A 22 -10.67 -23.66 1.75
CA VAL A 22 -10.12 -22.51 2.44
C VAL A 22 -9.12 -21.99 1.43
N LYS A 23 -9.58 -21.07 0.59
CA LYS A 23 -8.72 -20.27 -0.27
C LYS A 23 -7.75 -19.68 0.73
N ALA A 24 -6.52 -20.19 0.77
CA ALA A 24 -5.51 -19.68 1.66
C ALA A 24 -5.52 -18.18 1.44
N THR A 25 -5.94 -17.42 2.45
CA THR A 25 -5.81 -15.97 2.43
C THR A 25 -4.33 -15.76 2.28
N LYS A 26 -3.90 -15.48 1.04
CA LYS A 26 -2.50 -15.27 0.71
C LYS A 26 -2.07 -14.19 1.70
N SER A 27 -1.24 -14.55 2.68
CA SER A 27 -0.58 -13.54 3.48
C SER A 27 0.36 -12.85 2.51
N VAL A 28 -0.11 -11.74 1.94
CA VAL A 28 0.64 -10.97 0.96
C VAL A 28 1.54 -10.04 1.75
N ALA A 29 2.59 -10.61 2.36
CA ALA A 29 3.71 -9.81 2.83
C ALA A 29 4.18 -8.95 1.64
N VAL A 30 4.22 -7.64 1.85
CA VAL A 30 4.61 -6.63 0.87
C VAL A 30 5.96 -6.07 1.31
N TYR A 31 6.87 -5.86 0.37
CA TYR A 31 8.03 -5.02 0.65
C TYR A 31 7.64 -3.56 0.49
N ILE A 32 7.70 -2.80 1.58
CA ILE A 32 7.59 -1.34 1.54
C ILE A 32 9.01 -0.79 1.61
N VAL A 33 9.43 -0.09 0.56
CA VAL A 33 10.80 0.43 0.42
C VAL A 33 10.76 1.96 0.43
N PRO A 34 11.05 2.60 1.56
CA PRO A 34 11.26 4.05 1.59
C PRO A 34 12.63 4.39 1.00
N LEU A 35 12.64 4.81 -0.27
CA LEU A 35 13.87 5.20 -0.97
C LEU A 35 13.84 6.71 -1.20
N TYR A 36 14.41 7.44 -0.24
CA TYR A 36 14.39 8.90 -0.20
C TYR A 36 15.62 9.57 -0.82
N SER A 37 16.52 8.79 -1.41
CA SER A 37 17.65 9.33 -2.16
C SER A 37 17.19 9.88 -3.51
N TYR A 38 17.80 10.99 -3.94
CA TYR A 38 17.46 11.59 -5.24
C TYR A 38 17.80 10.61 -6.39
N PRO A 39 16.92 10.38 -7.38
CA PRO A 39 17.07 9.31 -8.38
C PRO A 39 18.06 9.60 -9.52
N CYS A 40 19.20 10.21 -9.22
CA CYS A 40 20.31 10.37 -10.16
C CYS A 40 21.66 10.35 -9.43
N CYS A 41 22.72 10.51 -10.24
CA CYS A 41 23.99 11.03 -9.76
C CYS A 41 24.60 10.04 -8.74
N ASP A 42 24.93 10.51 -7.54
CA ASP A 42 25.55 9.67 -6.50
C ASP A 42 24.69 8.49 -6.04
N TYR A 43 23.38 8.52 -6.30
CA TYR A 43 22.44 7.50 -5.83
C TYR A 43 21.82 6.65 -6.94
N GLU A 44 22.23 6.83 -8.20
CA GLU A 44 21.68 6.07 -9.34
C GLU A 44 21.79 4.55 -9.13
N GLN A 45 22.89 4.10 -8.52
CA GLN A 45 23.11 2.68 -8.25
C GLN A 45 22.08 2.08 -7.28
N GLU A 46 21.59 2.83 -6.29
CA GLU A 46 20.59 2.34 -5.34
C GLU A 46 19.25 2.10 -6.02
N TRP A 47 18.84 3.01 -6.90
CA TRP A 47 17.66 2.85 -7.75
C TRP A 47 17.84 1.69 -8.75
N GLY A 48 19.05 1.51 -9.27
CA GLY A 48 19.42 0.35 -10.09
C GLY A 48 19.26 -0.98 -9.35
N LYS A 49 19.72 -1.08 -8.10
CA LYS A 49 19.53 -2.28 -7.26
C LYS A 49 18.05 -2.60 -7.06
N LEU A 50 17.24 -1.59 -6.77
CA LEU A 50 15.78 -1.76 -6.61
C LEU A 50 15.10 -2.21 -7.91
N LEU A 51 15.47 -1.62 -9.05
CA LEU A 51 14.94 -2.04 -10.36
C LEU A 51 15.41 -3.43 -10.79
N ASN A 52 16.53 -3.91 -10.26
CA ASN A 52 17.03 -5.27 -10.50
C ASN A 52 16.49 -6.30 -9.49
N LEU A 53 15.77 -5.86 -8.45
CA LEU A 53 15.15 -6.77 -7.49
C LEU A 53 14.21 -7.75 -8.19
N THR A 54 14.40 -9.04 -7.89
CA THR A 54 13.54 -10.14 -8.34
C THR A 54 12.91 -10.79 -7.11
N THR A 55 11.58 -10.82 -7.05
CA THR A 55 10.84 -11.34 -5.89
C THR A 55 9.45 -11.80 -6.32
N ASP A 56 8.84 -12.70 -5.55
CA ASP A 56 7.44 -13.13 -5.68
C ASP A 56 6.47 -12.22 -4.89
N LYS A 57 6.99 -11.27 -4.11
CA LYS A 57 6.22 -10.34 -3.29
C LYS A 57 5.82 -9.10 -4.09
N GLU A 58 4.73 -8.47 -3.68
CA GLU A 58 4.46 -7.10 -4.11
C GLU A 58 5.51 -6.16 -3.52
N VAL A 59 5.93 -5.17 -4.32
CA VAL A 59 6.88 -4.13 -3.89
C VAL A 59 6.22 -2.77 -4.04
N TRP A 60 6.18 -2.04 -2.93
CA TRP A 60 5.61 -0.70 -2.81
C TRP A 60 6.75 0.25 -2.46
N VAL A 61 7.08 1.15 -3.37
CA VAL A 61 8.22 2.07 -3.24
C VAL A 61 7.70 3.44 -2.82
N VAL A 62 8.23 3.97 -1.72
CA VAL A 62 7.86 5.31 -1.25
C VAL A 62 8.86 6.31 -1.78
N VAL A 63 8.38 7.29 -2.54
CA VAL A 63 9.16 8.39 -3.09
C VAL A 63 8.90 9.67 -2.31
N ASN A 64 9.95 10.46 -2.11
CA ASN A 64 9.88 11.74 -1.43
C ASN A 64 10.65 12.77 -2.26
N VAL A 65 9.97 13.72 -2.90
CA VAL A 65 10.62 14.72 -3.77
C VAL A 65 11.20 15.85 -2.93
N ASP A 66 10.39 16.40 -2.02
CA ASP A 66 10.78 17.49 -1.13
C ASP A 66 9.86 17.53 0.10
N SER A 67 10.03 16.54 0.99
CA SER A 67 9.10 16.25 2.10
C SER A 67 7.62 16.23 1.66
N GLY A 68 7.37 15.68 0.47
CA GLY A 68 6.13 15.85 -0.28
C GLY A 68 6.31 15.75 -1.79
N PRO A 69 5.30 16.17 -2.59
CA PRO A 69 5.32 16.08 -4.06
C PRO A 69 6.19 17.13 -4.76
N GLY A 70 6.78 18.08 -4.02
CA GLY A 70 7.42 19.27 -4.57
C GLY A 70 6.41 20.32 -5.08
N SER A 71 6.94 21.45 -5.56
CA SER A 71 6.15 22.57 -6.11
C SER A 71 5.87 22.43 -7.61
N SER A 72 6.70 21.68 -8.33
CA SER A 72 6.57 21.36 -9.76
C SER A 72 7.01 19.92 -10.05
N VAL A 73 6.74 19.44 -11.27
CA VAL A 73 7.24 18.14 -11.73
C VAL A 73 8.77 18.17 -11.78
N ASP A 74 9.39 17.20 -11.14
CA ASP A 74 10.80 16.85 -11.32
C ASP A 74 10.89 15.70 -12.35
N SER A 75 11.58 15.94 -13.46
CA SER A 75 11.70 14.97 -14.56
C SER A 75 12.48 13.71 -14.18
N THR A 76 13.42 13.80 -13.24
CA THR A 76 14.19 12.66 -12.73
C THR A 76 13.28 11.73 -11.93
N TYR A 77 12.45 12.29 -11.05
CA TYR A 77 11.42 11.52 -10.34
C TYR A 77 10.37 10.95 -11.30
N ALA A 78 9.87 11.74 -12.26
CA ALA A 78 8.91 11.23 -13.23
C ALA A 78 9.45 10.03 -14.03
N SER A 79 10.72 10.10 -14.44
CA SER A 79 11.40 9.02 -15.16
C SER A 79 11.51 7.75 -14.30
N ILE A 80 12.01 7.85 -13.07
CA ILE A 80 12.18 6.66 -12.22
C ILE A 80 10.84 6.05 -11.81
N ILE A 81 9.83 6.87 -11.52
CA ILE A 81 8.48 6.42 -11.17
C ILE A 81 7.88 5.64 -12.33
N SER A 82 8.02 6.13 -13.56
CA SER A 82 7.58 5.40 -14.76
C SER A 82 8.25 4.03 -14.87
N ARG A 83 9.57 3.94 -14.66
CA ARG A 83 10.32 2.67 -14.71
C ARG A 83 9.89 1.69 -13.60
N LEU A 84 9.66 2.17 -12.39
CA LEU A 84 9.16 1.34 -11.27
C LEU A 84 7.78 0.76 -11.60
N LYS A 85 6.88 1.60 -12.11
CA LYS A 85 5.53 1.16 -12.50
C LYS A 85 5.56 0.18 -13.66
N GLN A 86 6.42 0.38 -14.67
CA GLN A 86 6.63 -0.58 -15.77
C GLN A 86 7.14 -1.94 -15.28
N LYS A 87 7.96 -1.96 -14.23
CA LYS A 87 8.39 -3.20 -13.55
C LYS A 87 7.26 -3.90 -12.78
N GLY A 88 6.11 -3.24 -12.59
CA GLY A 88 4.98 -3.74 -11.82
C GLY A 88 5.05 -3.40 -10.33
N PHE A 89 5.95 -2.51 -9.92
CA PHE A 89 5.99 -2.01 -8.55
C PHE A 89 4.92 -0.92 -8.37
N LYS A 90 4.38 -0.82 -7.15
CA LYS A 90 3.50 0.29 -6.78
C LYS A 90 4.34 1.43 -6.26
N VAL A 91 3.96 2.66 -6.57
CA VAL A 91 4.68 3.85 -6.10
C VAL A 91 3.77 4.64 -5.16
N LEU A 92 4.27 4.97 -3.97
CA LEU A 92 3.59 5.79 -2.99
C LEU A 92 4.28 7.14 -2.86
N GLY A 93 3.49 8.22 -2.84
CA GLY A 93 3.98 9.54 -2.48
C GLY A 93 4.12 9.70 -0.97
N TYR A 94 5.27 10.16 -0.50
CA TYR A 94 5.47 10.54 0.90
C TYR A 94 4.68 11.82 1.23
N MET A 95 4.00 11.81 2.37
CA MET A 95 3.46 12.99 3.05
C MET A 95 3.61 12.78 4.55
N TYR A 96 3.73 13.86 5.32
CA TYR A 96 3.77 13.78 6.78
C TYR A 96 2.55 14.51 7.37
N SER A 97 2.07 14.08 8.53
CA SER A 97 0.88 14.67 9.16
C SER A 97 1.18 15.58 10.35
N SER A 98 2.43 15.58 10.84
CA SER A 98 2.83 16.24 12.09
C SER A 98 1.90 15.85 13.25
N TYR A 99 1.67 14.54 13.41
CA TYR A 99 0.81 13.98 14.45
C TYR A 99 -0.63 14.53 14.44
N GLY A 100 -1.17 14.76 13.24
CA GLY A 100 -2.52 15.26 13.02
C GLY A 100 -2.66 16.79 13.09
N ARG A 101 -1.55 17.54 13.15
CA ARG A 101 -1.57 19.01 13.24
C ARG A 101 -1.68 19.71 11.89
N ARG A 102 -1.24 19.08 10.80
CA ARG A 102 -1.42 19.67 9.45
C ARG A 102 -2.88 19.58 9.04
N SER A 103 -3.43 20.65 8.45
CA SER A 103 -4.85 20.66 8.04
C SER A 103 -5.16 19.60 6.99
N LEU A 104 -6.39 19.08 6.99
CA LEU A 104 -6.84 18.15 5.94
C LEU A 104 -6.76 18.77 4.54
N GLU A 105 -7.02 20.07 4.41
CA GLU A 105 -6.87 20.81 3.15
C GLU A 105 -5.44 20.73 2.61
N THR A 106 -4.44 20.89 3.49
CA THR A 106 -3.02 20.77 3.11
C THR A 106 -2.72 19.36 2.61
N ILE A 107 -3.16 18.34 3.34
CA ILE A 107 -2.95 16.94 2.96
C ILE A 107 -3.64 16.63 1.63
N TYR A 108 -4.88 17.07 1.44
CA TYR A 108 -5.63 16.82 0.20
C TYR A 108 -4.97 17.50 -1.01
N SER A 109 -4.46 18.73 -0.84
CA SER A 109 -3.70 19.43 -1.88
C SER A 109 -2.41 18.69 -2.25
N GLU A 110 -1.72 18.07 -1.28
CA GLU A 110 -0.56 17.21 -1.56
C GLU A 110 -0.93 15.92 -2.27
N MET A 111 -2.03 15.27 -1.88
CA MET A 111 -2.55 14.08 -2.57
C MET A 111 -2.85 14.38 -4.05
N ASP A 112 -3.55 15.48 -4.31
CA ASP A 112 -3.90 15.89 -5.67
C ASP A 112 -2.63 16.25 -6.48
N ARG A 113 -1.62 16.89 -5.87
CA ARG A 113 -0.33 17.16 -6.52
C ARG A 113 0.44 15.89 -6.85
N TRP A 114 0.55 14.94 -5.92
CA TRP A 114 1.18 13.64 -6.14
C TRP A 114 0.55 12.89 -7.32
N ILE A 115 -0.79 12.89 -7.41
CA ILE A 115 -1.52 12.28 -8.52
C ILE A 115 -1.27 13.04 -9.82
N ARG A 116 -1.38 14.37 -9.82
CA ARG A 116 -1.23 15.19 -11.02
C ARG A 116 0.19 15.14 -11.59
N PHE A 117 1.20 15.20 -10.74
CA PHE A 117 2.60 15.26 -11.19
C PHE A 117 3.16 13.90 -11.56
N TYR A 118 2.79 12.83 -10.85
CA TYR A 118 3.46 11.54 -10.96
C TYR A 118 2.52 10.33 -11.06
N ASN A 119 1.20 10.53 -10.95
CA ASN A 119 0.19 9.48 -10.97
C ASN A 119 0.55 8.29 -10.04
N VAL A 120 0.93 8.60 -8.80
CA VAL A 120 1.28 7.60 -7.79
C VAL A 120 0.09 6.68 -7.49
N ASP A 121 0.39 5.47 -7.04
CA ASP A 121 -0.61 4.44 -6.71
C ASP A 121 -1.19 4.63 -5.31
N GLY A 122 -0.53 5.42 -4.47
CA GLY A 122 -0.98 5.70 -3.12
C GLY A 122 -0.09 6.67 -2.37
N PHE A 123 -0.26 6.66 -1.05
CA PHE A 123 0.40 7.58 -0.15
C PHE A 123 0.95 6.85 1.07
N LEU A 124 2.13 7.26 1.52
CA LEU A 124 2.57 7.00 2.89
C LEU A 124 2.32 8.27 3.70
N ILE A 125 1.58 8.16 4.79
CA ILE A 125 1.36 9.23 5.75
C ILE A 125 2.27 8.98 6.93
N ASP A 126 3.26 9.84 7.10
CA ASP A 126 4.26 9.77 8.16
C ASP A 126 3.84 10.58 9.39
N GLU A 127 4.56 10.33 10.49
CA GLU A 127 4.34 10.99 11.79
C GLU A 127 2.89 10.82 12.27
N VAL A 128 2.36 9.58 12.18
CA VAL A 128 0.98 9.30 12.59
C VAL A 128 0.87 9.34 14.11
N SER A 129 -0.07 10.14 14.63
CA SER A 129 -0.38 10.16 16.05
C SER A 129 -1.00 8.83 16.48
N THR A 130 -0.57 8.31 17.62
CA THR A 130 -1.13 7.10 18.22
C THR A 130 -2.38 7.37 19.07
N SER A 131 -2.78 8.63 19.23
CA SER A 131 -3.98 9.01 19.98
C SER A 131 -5.26 8.73 19.18
N LEU A 132 -6.23 8.05 19.81
CA LEU A 132 -7.57 7.81 19.26
C LEU A 132 -8.32 9.11 18.92
N GLU A 133 -7.98 10.24 19.54
CA GLU A 133 -8.57 11.54 19.20
C GLU A 133 -8.30 11.95 17.75
N THR A 134 -7.20 11.46 17.17
CA THR A 134 -6.82 11.74 15.78
C THR A 134 -7.41 10.75 14.78
N TYR A 135 -8.15 9.73 15.22
CA TYR A 135 -8.72 8.72 14.34
C TYR A 135 -9.58 9.31 13.22
N GLY A 136 -10.44 10.29 13.54
CA GLY A 136 -11.31 10.95 12.55
C GLY A 136 -10.51 11.70 11.47
N TYR A 137 -9.35 12.26 11.82
CA TYR A 137 -8.45 12.93 10.90
C TYR A 137 -7.86 11.92 9.88
N TYR A 138 -7.26 10.83 10.36
CA TYR A 138 -6.68 9.83 9.46
C TYR A 138 -7.75 9.05 8.67
N SER A 139 -8.94 8.84 9.25
CA SER A 139 -10.10 8.27 8.55
C SER A 139 -10.54 9.13 7.37
N SER A 140 -10.48 10.46 7.51
CA SER A 140 -10.79 11.40 6.43
C SER A 140 -9.76 11.32 5.30
N ILE A 141 -8.47 11.25 5.64
CA ILE A 141 -7.38 11.03 4.66
C ILE A 141 -7.57 9.71 3.92
N TYR A 142 -7.84 8.63 4.65
CA TYR A 142 -8.09 7.32 4.06
C TYR A 142 -9.28 7.33 3.11
N SER A 143 -10.41 7.89 3.54
CA SER A 143 -11.62 8.00 2.72
C SER A 143 -11.39 8.79 1.44
N ARG A 144 -10.66 9.91 1.52
CA ARG A 144 -10.25 10.68 0.34
C ARG A 144 -9.40 9.84 -0.60
N ALA A 145 -8.38 9.14 -0.10
CA ALA A 145 -7.53 8.28 -0.91
C ALA A 145 -8.33 7.17 -1.61
N LYS A 146 -9.24 6.51 -0.89
CA LYS A 146 -10.11 5.47 -1.46
C LYS A 146 -11.02 6.02 -2.56
N SER A 147 -11.58 7.22 -2.40
CA SER A 147 -12.40 7.87 -3.44
C SER A 147 -11.62 8.15 -4.73
N LEU A 148 -10.29 8.26 -4.63
CA LEU A 148 -9.37 8.47 -5.75
C LEU A 148 -8.78 7.15 -6.29
N GLY A 149 -9.19 6.00 -5.74
CA GLY A 149 -8.66 4.68 -6.10
C GLY A 149 -7.21 4.46 -5.67
N ARG A 150 -6.76 5.10 -4.59
CA ARG A 150 -5.37 5.11 -4.13
C ARG A 150 -5.17 4.33 -2.84
N TYR A 151 -3.96 3.80 -2.62
CA TYR A 151 -3.55 3.13 -1.38
C TYR A 151 -3.09 4.13 -0.30
N VAL A 152 -3.14 3.71 0.96
CA VAL A 152 -2.67 4.45 2.13
C VAL A 152 -1.88 3.52 3.03
N VAL A 153 -0.68 3.95 3.37
CA VAL A 153 0.16 3.40 4.44
C VAL A 153 0.22 4.44 5.54
N LEU A 154 -0.08 4.06 6.78
CA LEU A 154 0.09 4.93 7.95
C LEU A 154 1.38 4.54 8.67
N ASN A 155 2.30 5.48 8.88
CA ASN A 155 3.52 5.24 9.63
C ASN A 155 3.50 5.97 10.99
N PRO A 156 3.14 5.29 12.09
CA PRO A 156 3.24 5.84 13.44
C PRO A 156 4.67 5.80 14.01
N GLY A 157 5.57 5.01 13.41
CA GLY A 157 6.91 4.75 13.94
C GLY A 157 6.95 3.95 15.26
N THR A 158 5.80 3.46 15.73
CA THR A 158 5.63 2.70 16.97
C THR A 158 4.32 1.92 16.95
N ASN A 159 4.02 1.17 18.01
CA ASN A 159 2.73 0.49 18.14
C ASN A 159 1.58 1.51 18.18
N ILE A 160 0.49 1.20 17.48
CA ILE A 160 -0.72 2.02 17.42
C ILE A 160 -1.94 1.19 17.84
N ASP A 161 -3.00 1.88 18.27
CA ASP A 161 -4.27 1.24 18.54
C ASP A 161 -4.77 0.43 17.31
N PRO A 162 -5.19 -0.84 17.48
CA PRO A 162 -5.61 -1.70 16.38
C PRO A 162 -6.74 -1.14 15.51
N THR A 163 -7.55 -0.20 16.00
CA THR A 163 -8.63 0.42 15.23
C THR A 163 -8.12 1.15 13.98
N PHE A 164 -6.88 1.67 14.00
CA PHE A 164 -6.27 2.35 12.86
C PHE A 164 -6.05 1.42 11.65
N PHE A 165 -5.95 0.10 11.86
CA PHE A 165 -5.85 -0.85 10.75
C PHE A 165 -7.11 -0.90 9.87
N ASN A 166 -8.25 -0.36 10.34
CA ASN A 166 -9.47 -0.25 9.54
C ASN A 166 -9.43 0.94 8.55
N ILE A 167 -8.48 1.86 8.72
CA ILE A 167 -8.34 3.11 7.94
C ILE A 167 -6.95 3.20 7.28
N ALA A 168 -6.37 2.04 6.97
CA ALA A 168 -5.11 1.93 6.26
C ALA A 168 -5.10 0.63 5.44
N ASP A 169 -4.40 0.61 4.32
CA ASP A 169 -4.11 -0.65 3.62
C ASP A 169 -2.93 -1.39 4.28
N LYS A 170 -2.02 -0.64 4.92
CA LYS A 170 -0.88 -1.12 5.72
C LYS A 170 -0.55 -0.10 6.83
N ILE A 171 0.00 -0.60 7.94
CA ILE A 171 0.62 0.18 9.03
C ILE A 171 2.02 -0.39 9.26
#